data_AF-R9NX54-F1
#
_entry.id   AF-R9NX54-F1
#
_cell.length_a   1.000
_cell.length_b   1.000
_cell.length_c   1.000
_cell.angle_alpha   90.00
_cell.angle_beta   90.00
_cell.angle_gamma   90.00
#
_symmetry.space_group_name_H-M   'P 1'
#
loop_
_entity.id
_entity.type
_entity.pdbx_description
1 polymer ?
#
loop_
_entity_poly.entity_id
_entity_poly.type
_entity_poly.pdbx_seq_one_letter_code
_entity_poly.pdbx_strand_id
1 'polypeptide(L)'
;MSKISSNLSRRNKSLKQLVQGEREAAMRAAGAKFKERKRKEALPAKSRLVGAALQAVARREERERRAKEAAGADEGKEEVIEAEMKDEDAQEKAVAEEGEDKIVENEDGAPKRDIPTYSSVEAPPSLRPAKKYCDVTGLIAPYTDPKSGLRYHSVEVYEIIKQFGPGVDNAYKSLRGDGSQI
;
A
#
# COMPACT_ATOMS: atom_id res chain seq x y z
N MET A 1 -9.33 42.07 13.27
CA MET A 1 -8.30 41.62 14.22
C MET A 1 -7.02 41.35 13.44
N SER A 2 -5.95 42.10 13.72
CA SER A 2 -4.70 42.09 12.95
C SER A 2 -3.94 40.78 13.14
N LYS A 3 -3.63 40.06 12.06
CA LYS A 3 -2.81 38.84 12.10
C LYS A 3 -1.34 39.24 12.26
N ILE A 4 -0.90 39.37 13.51
CA ILE A 4 0.51 39.55 13.84
C ILE A 4 1.28 38.35 13.29
N SER A 5 2.31 38.62 12.47
CA SER A 5 3.10 37.57 11.82
C SER A 5 3.72 36.65 12.86
N SER A 6 3.63 35.33 12.62
CA SER A 6 4.08 34.25 13.52
C SER A 6 5.54 34.39 13.97
N ASN A 7 6.34 35.13 13.19
CA ASN A 7 7.74 35.41 13.48
C ASN A 7 7.99 36.50 14.52
N LEU A 8 7.00 37.34 14.87
CA LEU A 8 7.17 38.37 15.90
C LEU A 8 6.93 37.81 17.31
N SER A 9 6.02 36.82 17.46
CA SER A 9 5.71 36.21 18.76
C SER A 9 6.79 35.23 19.26
N ARG A 10 7.69 34.74 18.40
CA ARG A 10 8.75 33.78 18.77
C ARG A 10 10.01 34.44 19.33
N ARG A 11 10.24 35.74 19.08
CA ARG A 11 11.54 36.40 19.36
C ARG A 11 11.82 36.64 20.85
N ASN A 12 10.79 36.79 21.68
CA ASN A 12 10.95 37.13 23.11
C ASN A 12 10.57 35.97 24.06
N LYS A 13 10.51 34.73 23.58
CA LYS A 13 10.11 33.55 24.38
C LYS A 13 11.28 32.61 24.58
N SER A 14 11.42 32.05 25.78
CA SER A 14 12.45 31.04 26.05
C SER A 14 12.12 29.72 25.35
N LEU A 15 13.13 28.88 25.07
CA LEU A 15 12.95 27.58 24.40
C LEU A 15 11.90 26.71 25.11
N LYS A 16 11.89 26.73 26.44
CA LYS A 16 10.91 26.00 27.25
C LYS A 16 9.48 26.47 26.96
N GLN A 17 9.26 27.78 26.83
CA GLN A 17 7.95 28.35 26.52
C GLN A 17 7.51 28.06 25.08
N LEU A 18 8.46 27.99 24.15
CA LEU A 18 8.17 27.62 22.75
C LEU A 18 7.71 26.16 22.65
N VAL A 19 8.45 25.22 23.24
CA VAL A 19 8.12 23.78 23.20
C VAL A 19 6.80 23.50 23.92
N GLN A 20 6.56 24.16 25.06
CA GLN A 20 5.32 23.98 25.81
C GLN A 20 4.11 24.55 25.06
N GLY A 21 4.28 25.70 24.39
CA GLY A 21 3.25 26.28 23.52
C GLY A 21 2.97 25.45 22.25
N GLU A 22 3.98 24.84 21.64
CA GLU A 22 3.81 23.94 20.51
C GLU A 22 3.11 22.64 20.92
N ARG A 23 3.44 22.09 22.11
CA ARG A 23 2.74 20.93 22.69
C ARG A 23 1.28 21.23 22.99
N GLU A 24 0.96 22.38 23.58
CA GLU A 24 -0.44 22.79 23.82
C GLU A 24 -1.20 23.07 22.52
N ALA A 25 -0.55 23.67 21.52
CA ALA A 25 -1.14 23.88 20.20
C ALA A 25 -1.42 22.55 19.47
N ALA A 26 -0.51 21.58 19.59
CA ALA A 26 -0.70 20.23 19.06
C ALA A 26 -1.86 19.50 19.75
N MET A 27 -1.96 19.60 21.09
CA MET A 27 -3.08 19.02 21.84
C MET A 27 -4.42 19.68 21.47
N ARG A 28 -4.45 21.01 21.26
CA ARG A 28 -5.64 21.74 20.81
C ARG A 28 -6.02 21.40 19.36
N ALA A 29 -5.03 21.21 18.47
CA ALA A 29 -5.26 20.79 17.08
C ALA A 29 -5.73 19.32 16.99
N ALA A 30 -5.22 18.44 17.85
CA ALA A 30 -5.70 17.07 17.99
C ALA A 30 -7.13 17.03 18.54
N GLY A 31 -7.45 17.86 19.54
CA GLY A 31 -8.80 18.02 20.08
C GLY A 31 -9.80 18.60 19.07
N ALA A 32 -9.37 19.51 18.19
CA ALA A 32 -10.20 20.04 17.12
C ALA A 32 -10.52 19.00 16.03
N LYS A 33 -9.58 18.07 15.75
CA LYS A 33 -9.77 17.00 14.75
C LYS A 33 -10.71 15.87 15.20
N PHE A 34 -11.03 15.78 16.49
CA PHE A 34 -11.95 14.76 17.01
C PHE A 34 -13.43 15.11 16.76
N LYS A 35 -13.78 16.40 16.60
CA LYS A 35 -15.17 16.86 16.47
C LYS A 35 -15.71 16.89 15.02
N GLU A 36 -14.85 16.80 14.00
CA GLU A 36 -15.26 16.81 12.59
C GLU A 36 -15.31 15.43 11.91
N ARG A 37 -14.97 14.35 12.62
CA ARG A 37 -15.13 12.97 12.12
C ARG A 37 -16.42 12.27 12.55
N LYS A 38 -17.42 13.01 13.04
CA LYS A 38 -18.84 12.59 12.92
C LYS A 38 -19.40 13.04 11.56
N ARG A 39 -18.73 12.67 10.47
CA ARG A 39 -19.28 12.78 9.11
C ARG A 39 -19.70 11.39 8.65
N LYS A 40 -21.01 11.18 8.72
CA LYS A 40 -21.81 10.28 7.89
C LYS A 40 -21.37 8.83 7.87
N GLU A 41 -22.00 8.03 8.71
CA GLU A 41 -22.39 6.67 8.33
C GLU A 41 -23.16 6.77 7.00
N ALA A 42 -22.47 6.55 5.89
CA ALA A 42 -23.09 6.29 4.61
C ALA A 42 -23.47 4.81 4.59
N LEU A 43 -24.50 4.44 5.36
CA LEU A 43 -25.26 3.24 5.06
C LEU A 43 -25.96 3.51 3.72
N PRO A 44 -25.70 2.73 2.65
CA PRO A 44 -26.42 2.92 1.40
C PRO A 44 -27.91 2.68 1.68
N ALA A 45 -28.76 3.63 1.28
CA ALA A 45 -30.20 3.51 1.47
C ALA A 45 -30.67 2.17 0.87
N LYS A 46 -31.02 1.21 1.74
CA LYS A 46 -31.35 -0.19 1.40
C LYS A 46 -32.48 -0.29 0.37
N SER A 47 -33.28 0.77 0.24
CA SER A 47 -34.39 0.89 -0.72
C SER A 47 -33.97 1.11 -2.18
N ARG A 48 -32.70 1.41 -2.47
CA ARG A 48 -32.21 1.67 -3.85
C ARG A 48 -31.34 0.55 -4.43
N LEU A 49 -31.05 -0.47 -3.66
CA LEU A 49 -30.19 -1.59 -4.07
C LEU A 49 -31.07 -2.69 -4.66
N VAL A 50 -30.67 -3.29 -5.79
CA VAL A 50 -31.38 -4.42 -6.42
C VAL A 50 -30.36 -5.50 -6.81
N GLY A 51 -30.77 -6.77 -6.75
CA GLY A 51 -29.97 -7.90 -7.22
C GLY A 51 -28.71 -8.16 -6.39
N ALA A 52 -27.58 -8.37 -7.07
CA ALA A 52 -26.31 -8.78 -6.46
C ALA A 52 -25.81 -7.80 -5.38
N ALA A 53 -26.10 -6.50 -5.52
CA ALA A 53 -25.69 -5.49 -4.56
C ALA A 53 -26.44 -5.61 -3.22
N LEU A 54 -27.73 -5.99 -3.25
CA LEU A 54 -28.53 -6.23 -2.04
C LEU A 54 -28.05 -7.48 -1.30
N GLN A 55 -27.73 -8.54 -2.04
CA GLN A 55 -27.26 -9.81 -1.52
C GLN A 55 -25.87 -9.68 -0.86
N ALA A 56 -24.99 -8.86 -1.44
CA ALA A 56 -23.67 -8.56 -0.88
C ALA A 56 -23.77 -7.78 0.44
N VAL A 57 -24.72 -6.84 0.56
CA VAL A 57 -24.95 -6.09 1.81
C VAL A 57 -25.54 -7.00 2.88
N ALA A 58 -26.53 -7.83 2.55
CA ALA A 58 -27.14 -8.77 3.51
C ALA A 58 -26.10 -9.77 4.07
N ARG A 59 -25.24 -10.33 3.22
CA ARG A 59 -24.18 -11.26 3.63
C ARG A 59 -23.13 -10.60 4.55
N ARG A 60 -22.88 -9.30 4.34
CA ARG A 60 -21.99 -8.52 5.20
C ARG A 60 -22.61 -8.26 6.58
N GLU A 61 -23.89 -7.89 6.61
CA GLU A 61 -24.63 -7.67 7.86
C GLU A 61 -24.75 -8.95 8.69
N GLU A 62 -25.01 -10.10 8.06
CA GLU A 62 -25.07 -11.39 8.73
C GLU A 62 -23.71 -11.82 9.30
N ARG A 63 -22.62 -11.58 8.56
CA ARG A 63 -21.26 -11.87 9.04
C ARG A 63 -20.88 -10.98 10.22
N GLU A 64 -21.29 -9.72 10.20
CA GLU A 64 -21.04 -8.78 11.29
C GLU A 64 -21.87 -9.11 12.54
N ARG A 65 -23.12 -9.56 12.35
CA ARG A 65 -23.96 -10.04 13.45
C ARG A 65 -23.41 -11.33 14.07
N ARG A 66 -23.00 -12.30 13.24
CA ARG A 66 -22.34 -13.52 13.70
C ARG A 66 -21.00 -13.24 14.38
N ALA A 67 -20.26 -12.22 13.93
CA ALA A 67 -19.03 -11.79 14.59
C ALA A 67 -19.29 -11.12 15.94
N LYS A 68 -20.38 -10.33 16.07
CA LYS A 68 -20.79 -9.75 17.36
C LYS A 68 -21.34 -10.80 18.33
N GLU A 69 -22.12 -11.77 17.84
CA GLU A 69 -22.58 -12.91 18.65
C GLU A 69 -21.42 -13.83 19.06
N ALA A 70 -20.40 -13.98 18.21
CA ALA A 70 -19.16 -14.69 18.57
C ALA A 70 -18.33 -13.90 19.60
N ALA A 71 -18.21 -12.57 19.45
CA ALA A 71 -17.50 -11.73 20.41
C ALA A 71 -18.20 -11.70 21.79
N GLY A 72 -19.53 -11.64 21.82
CA GLY A 72 -20.29 -11.73 23.08
C GLY A 72 -20.29 -13.12 23.73
N ALA A 73 -19.94 -14.17 22.98
CA ALA A 73 -19.76 -15.52 23.52
C ALA A 73 -18.36 -15.78 24.10
N ASP A 74 -17.38 -14.94 23.74
CA ASP A 74 -16.02 -14.94 24.30
C ASP A 74 -15.97 -14.13 25.62
N GLU A 75 -16.67 -12.99 25.70
CA GLU A 75 -16.77 -12.18 26.93
C GLU A 75 -17.39 -12.97 28.11
N GLY A 76 -18.32 -13.89 27.84
CA GLY A 76 -18.92 -14.77 28.85
C GLY A 76 -18.02 -15.92 29.34
N LYS A 77 -16.85 -16.13 28.72
CA LYS A 77 -15.85 -17.13 29.14
C LYS A 77 -14.64 -16.51 29.84
N GLU A 78 -14.32 -15.25 29.54
CA GLU A 78 -13.26 -14.52 30.26
C GLU A 78 -13.65 -14.18 31.71
N GLU A 79 -14.91 -13.88 32.02
CA GLU A 79 -15.34 -13.58 33.41
C GLU A 79 -15.30 -14.79 34.37
N VAL A 80 -15.20 -16.02 33.87
CA VAL A 80 -15.13 -17.23 34.73
C VAL A 80 -13.67 -17.60 35.06
N ILE A 81 -12.69 -17.19 34.24
CA ILE A 81 -11.28 -17.57 34.41
C ILE A 81 -10.55 -16.61 35.37
N GLU A 82 -10.97 -15.34 35.47
CA GLU A 82 -10.37 -14.36 36.40
C GLU A 82 -10.68 -14.61 37.89
N ALA A 83 -11.65 -15.47 38.22
CA ALA A 83 -12.02 -15.76 39.60
C ALA A 83 -11.17 -16.87 40.28
N GLU A 84 -10.37 -17.63 39.52
CA GLU A 84 -9.59 -18.77 40.05
C GLU A 84 -8.06 -18.58 40.02
N MET A 85 -7.54 -17.40 39.66
CA MET A 85 -6.10 -17.10 39.67
C MET A 85 -5.71 -16.00 40.69
N LYS A 86 -6.32 -16.06 41.88
CA LYS A 86 -5.84 -15.34 43.06
C LYS A 86 -5.59 -16.32 44.19
N ASP A 87 -4.54 -17.11 44.06
CA ASP A 87 -3.73 -17.63 45.15
C ASP A 87 -2.51 -18.28 44.47
N GLU A 88 -1.32 -18.12 45.06
CA GLU A 88 -0.04 -18.72 44.62
C GLU A 88 0.81 -17.96 43.58
N ASP A 89 1.02 -16.65 43.77
CA ASP A 89 2.26 -16.00 43.29
C ASP A 89 2.95 -15.28 44.45
N ALA A 90 3.58 -16.08 45.31
CA ALA A 90 4.52 -15.62 46.31
C ALA A 90 5.73 -16.55 46.33
N GLN A 91 6.54 -16.52 45.25
CA GLN A 91 7.98 -16.84 45.31
C GLN A 91 8.68 -16.45 44.00
N GLU A 92 9.10 -15.19 43.92
CA GLU A 92 10.18 -14.76 43.03
C GLU A 92 11.56 -15.18 43.60
N LYS A 93 12.52 -15.33 42.68
CA LYS A 93 14.00 -15.20 42.79
C LYS A 93 14.84 -16.47 43.00
N ALA A 94 15.47 -16.85 41.89
CA ALA A 94 16.90 -17.18 41.69
C ALA A 94 16.93 -18.09 40.44
N VAL A 95 17.68 -17.83 39.37
CA VAL A 95 19.15 -17.86 39.29
C VAL A 95 19.56 -17.14 38.00
N ALA A 96 20.64 -16.37 38.10
CA ALA A 96 21.31 -15.66 37.01
C ALA A 96 22.31 -16.58 36.28
N GLU A 97 22.55 -16.23 35.01
CA GLU A 97 23.81 -16.37 34.24
C GLU A 97 24.42 -17.77 34.06
N GLU A 98 24.58 -18.20 32.80
CA GLU A 98 25.86 -18.43 32.13
C GLU A 98 25.62 -18.94 30.69
N GLY A 99 26.50 -18.54 29.78
CA GLY A 99 26.33 -18.68 28.33
C GLY A 99 26.49 -20.11 27.81
N GLU A 100 26.05 -20.29 26.55
CA GLU A 100 26.57 -21.23 25.56
C GLU A 100 25.79 -20.99 24.27
N ASP A 101 26.42 -20.38 23.26
CA ASP A 101 25.92 -20.33 21.89
C ASP A 101 25.97 -21.76 21.30
N LYS A 102 24.99 -22.58 21.69
CA LYS A 102 24.67 -23.82 21.00
C LYS A 102 23.91 -23.44 19.74
N ILE A 103 24.61 -23.45 18.60
CA ILE A 103 23.97 -23.62 17.29
C ILE A 103 23.40 -25.04 17.31
N VAL A 104 22.17 -25.16 17.81
CA VAL A 104 21.42 -26.40 17.74
C VAL A 104 20.96 -26.53 16.30
N GLU A 105 21.62 -27.39 15.55
CA GLU A 105 21.08 -27.99 14.33
C GLU A 105 19.85 -28.82 14.74
N ASN A 106 18.71 -28.14 14.88
CA ASN A 106 17.42 -28.80 14.93
C ASN A 106 16.97 -29.01 13.48
N GLU A 107 17.15 -30.24 13.02
CA GLU A 107 16.42 -30.81 11.88
C GLU A 107 14.96 -31.00 12.26
N ASP A 108 14.24 -29.90 12.48
CA ASP A 108 12.79 -29.90 12.48
C ASP A 108 12.33 -29.46 11.10
N GLY A 109 11.61 -30.35 10.43
CA GLY A 109 10.97 -30.16 9.11
C GLY A 109 9.89 -29.08 9.08
N ALA A 110 10.12 -27.94 9.72
CA ALA A 110 9.36 -26.72 9.51
C ALA A 110 9.81 -26.09 8.18
N PRO A 111 8.90 -25.75 7.26
CA PRO A 111 9.29 -25.06 6.03
C PRO A 111 9.96 -23.74 6.44
N LYS A 112 11.23 -23.56 6.02
CA LYS A 112 11.95 -22.29 6.17
C LYS A 112 11.03 -21.20 5.62
N ARG A 113 10.69 -20.22 6.47
CA ARG A 113 9.85 -19.10 6.05
C ARG A 113 10.63 -18.35 4.97
N ASP A 114 10.10 -18.31 3.75
CA ASP A 114 10.67 -17.53 2.66
C ASP A 114 10.53 -16.05 3.02
N ILE A 115 11.55 -15.51 3.69
CA ILE A 115 11.64 -14.08 4.01
C ILE A 115 12.04 -13.39 2.72
N PRO A 116 11.15 -12.58 2.10
CA PRO A 116 11.48 -11.90 0.85
C PRO A 116 12.69 -11.00 1.09
N THR A 117 13.74 -11.23 0.30
CA THR A 117 14.93 -10.39 0.31
C THR A 117 14.69 -9.21 -0.63
N TYR A 118 15.39 -8.09 -0.45
CA TYR A 118 15.26 -6.93 -1.35
C TYR A 118 15.37 -7.30 -2.84
N SER A 119 16.14 -8.33 -3.17
CA SER A 119 16.31 -8.85 -4.54
C SER A 119 15.15 -9.70 -5.06
N SER A 120 14.26 -10.21 -4.19
CA SER A 120 13.11 -11.02 -4.60
C SER A 120 11.86 -10.17 -4.87
N VAL A 121 11.88 -8.88 -4.55
CA VAL A 121 10.75 -7.98 -4.74
C VAL A 121 10.87 -7.29 -6.10
N GLU A 122 10.07 -7.74 -7.07
CA GLU A 122 9.97 -7.12 -8.39
C GLU A 122 9.11 -5.85 -8.35
N ALA A 123 9.46 -4.86 -9.16
CA ALA A 123 8.68 -3.62 -9.26
C ALA A 123 7.33 -3.90 -9.93
N PRO A 124 6.22 -3.27 -9.45
CA PRO A 124 4.94 -3.40 -10.09
C PRO A 124 4.95 -2.77 -11.50
N PRO A 125 4.14 -3.28 -12.45
CA PRO A 125 4.10 -2.76 -13.80
C PRO A 125 3.53 -1.33 -13.83
N SER A 126 3.91 -0.56 -14.85
CA SER A 126 3.43 0.81 -15.01
C SER A 126 1.96 0.86 -15.45
N LEU A 127 1.13 1.66 -14.75
CA LEU A 127 -0.27 1.91 -15.12
C LEU A 127 -0.45 3.02 -16.16
N ARG A 128 0.60 3.80 -16.44
CA ARG A 128 0.53 4.94 -17.36
C ARG A 128 0.74 4.45 -18.79
N PRO A 129 -0.08 4.90 -19.77
CA PRO A 129 0.13 4.51 -21.15
C PRO A 129 1.47 5.05 -21.65
N ALA A 130 2.26 4.17 -22.27
CA ALA A 130 3.56 4.53 -22.84
C ALA A 130 3.37 5.43 -24.07
N LYS A 131 4.24 6.44 -24.21
CA LYS A 131 4.31 7.25 -25.42
C LYS A 131 4.92 6.44 -26.56
N LYS A 132 4.40 6.62 -27.77
CA LYS A 132 4.89 5.95 -28.96
C LYS A 132 5.90 6.85 -29.68
N TYR A 133 7.07 6.30 -29.93
CA TYR A 133 8.15 6.94 -30.68
C TYR A 133 8.41 6.16 -31.95
N CYS A 134 8.96 6.86 -32.95
CA CYS A 134 9.36 6.32 -34.23
C CYS A 134 10.58 5.44 -34.03
N ASP A 135 10.56 4.23 -34.59
CA ASP A 135 11.63 3.25 -34.39
C ASP A 135 12.91 3.65 -35.15
N VAL A 136 12.80 4.51 -36.17
CA VAL A 136 13.93 4.97 -36.99
C VAL A 136 14.51 6.29 -36.48
N THR A 137 13.66 7.28 -36.17
CA THR A 137 14.10 8.66 -35.86
C THR A 137 13.98 9.04 -34.39
N GLY A 138 13.24 8.28 -33.57
CA GLY A 138 13.00 8.62 -32.16
C GLY A 138 12.03 9.78 -31.92
N LEU A 139 11.48 10.41 -32.97
CA LEU A 139 10.42 11.41 -32.85
C LEU A 139 9.10 10.76 -32.40
N ILE A 140 8.13 11.55 -31.92
CA ILE A 140 6.82 11.02 -31.52
C ILE A 140 6.12 10.40 -32.74
N ALA A 141 5.72 9.13 -32.69
CA ALA A 141 5.07 8.45 -33.82
C ALA A 141 3.56 8.38 -33.62
N PRO A 142 2.76 9.15 -34.40
CA PRO A 142 1.32 9.01 -34.42
C PRO A 142 0.82 7.79 -35.21
N TYR A 143 1.65 7.23 -36.10
CA TYR A 143 1.23 6.17 -37.03
C TYR A 143 2.07 4.88 -36.88
N THR A 144 1.47 3.77 -37.31
CA THR A 144 2.08 2.44 -37.33
C THR A 144 1.83 1.78 -38.68
N ASP A 145 2.83 1.08 -39.19
CA ASP A 145 2.78 0.35 -40.45
C ASP A 145 1.99 -0.96 -40.31
N PRO A 146 1.05 -1.27 -41.22
CA PRO A 146 0.30 -2.53 -41.17
C PRO A 146 1.13 -3.73 -41.62
N LYS A 147 2.16 -3.53 -42.46
CA LYS A 147 3.00 -4.60 -43.01
C LYS A 147 4.15 -4.96 -42.06
N SER A 148 4.92 -3.94 -41.68
CA SER A 148 6.10 -4.12 -40.83
C SER A 148 5.76 -3.98 -39.35
N GLY A 149 4.67 -3.33 -38.93
CA GLY A 149 4.41 -3.05 -37.51
C GLY A 149 5.35 -2.01 -36.89
N LEU A 150 6.18 -1.33 -37.70
CA LEU A 150 7.04 -0.25 -37.27
C LEU A 150 6.24 1.04 -37.07
N ARG A 151 6.70 1.87 -36.14
CA ARG A 151 6.09 3.18 -35.82
C ARG A 151 6.83 4.27 -36.57
N TYR A 152 6.10 5.19 -37.20
CA TYR A 152 6.68 6.28 -37.99
C TYR A 152 6.03 7.64 -37.70
N HIS A 153 6.77 8.71 -38.00
CA HIS A 153 6.33 10.10 -37.76
C HIS A 153 5.76 10.77 -39.01
N SER A 154 6.49 10.72 -40.13
CA SER A 154 6.17 11.43 -41.38
C SER A 154 6.14 10.47 -42.57
N VAL A 155 5.61 10.95 -43.70
CA VAL A 155 5.53 10.20 -44.97
C VAL A 155 6.92 9.81 -45.49
N GLU A 156 7.91 10.69 -45.33
CA GLU A 156 9.30 10.45 -45.75
C GLU A 156 9.90 9.21 -45.05
N VAL A 157 9.63 9.05 -43.75
CA VAL A 157 10.10 7.88 -42.99
C VAL A 157 9.38 6.61 -43.47
N TYR A 158 8.10 6.72 -43.81
CA TYR A 158 7.34 5.59 -44.35
C TYR A 158 7.86 5.12 -45.71
N GLU A 159 8.30 6.03 -46.57
CA GLU A 159 8.93 5.69 -47.86
C GLU A 159 10.24 4.92 -47.67
N ILE A 160 11.05 5.32 -46.68
CA ILE A 160 12.27 4.60 -46.31
C ILE A 160 11.94 3.19 -45.79
N ILE A 161 10.94 3.08 -44.90
CA ILE A 161 10.54 1.77 -44.34
C ILE A 161 10.02 0.82 -45.42
N LYS A 162 9.33 1.33 -46.46
CA LYS A 162 8.90 0.52 -47.60
C LYS A 162 10.05 -0.07 -48.41
N GLN A 163 11.20 0.57 -48.41
CA GLN A 163 12.41 0.15 -49.13
C GLN A 163 13.29 -0.79 -48.30
N PHE A 164 12.92 -1.08 -47.04
CA PHE A 164 13.68 -2.00 -46.21
C PHE A 164 13.70 -3.41 -46.80
N GLY A 165 14.90 -3.99 -46.81
CA GLY A 165 15.10 -5.39 -47.13
C GLY A 165 14.49 -6.31 -46.06
N PRO A 166 14.30 -7.60 -46.38
CA PRO A 166 13.74 -8.56 -45.43
C PRO A 166 14.63 -8.67 -44.18
N GLY A 167 14.02 -8.59 -42.99
CA GLY A 167 14.69 -8.78 -41.69
C GLY A 167 15.19 -7.50 -41.01
N VAL A 168 15.28 -6.38 -41.74
CA VAL A 168 15.66 -5.07 -41.17
C VAL A 168 14.56 -4.57 -40.22
N ASP A 169 13.30 -4.82 -40.56
CA ASP A 169 12.13 -4.54 -39.75
C ASP A 169 12.16 -5.24 -38.39
N ASN A 170 12.56 -6.52 -38.38
CA ASN A 170 12.72 -7.28 -37.14
C ASN A 170 13.88 -6.75 -36.30
N ALA A 171 14.98 -6.32 -36.92
CA ALA A 171 16.08 -5.69 -36.18
C ALA A 171 15.62 -4.42 -35.44
N TYR A 172 14.84 -3.55 -36.10
CA TYR A 172 14.28 -2.36 -35.45
C TYR A 172 13.24 -2.68 -34.37
N LYS A 173 12.40 -3.71 -34.55
CA LYS A 173 11.47 -4.16 -33.50
C LYS A 173 12.18 -4.72 -32.26
N SER A 174 13.28 -5.46 -32.48
CA SER A 174 14.07 -6.03 -31.40
C SER A 174 14.65 -4.96 -30.47
N LEU A 175 15.02 -3.79 -31.01
CA LEU A 175 15.47 -2.64 -30.21
C LEU A 175 14.38 -2.15 -29.23
N ARG A 176 13.11 -2.27 -29.61
CA ARG A 176 11.96 -1.93 -28.73
C ARG A 176 11.62 -3.03 -27.74
N GLY A 177 12.15 -4.25 -27.93
CA GLY A 177 11.75 -5.44 -27.18
C GLY A 177 10.56 -6.19 -27.77
N ASP A 178 10.08 -5.80 -28.95
CA ASP A 178 8.95 -6.46 -29.65
C ASP A 178 9.43 -7.54 -30.64
N GLY A 179 10.74 -7.81 -30.70
CA GLY A 179 11.38 -8.72 -31.65
C GLY A 179 11.12 -10.22 -31.40
N SER A 180 10.25 -10.58 -30.46
CA SER A 180 9.99 -11.96 -30.07
C SER A 180 8.86 -12.65 -30.85
N GLN A 181 8.24 -11.96 -31.82
CA GLN A 181 7.24 -12.56 -32.70
C GLN A 181 7.92 -13.14 -33.95
N ILE A 182 8.52 -14.31 -33.79
CA ILE A 182 8.84 -15.25 -34.87
C ILE A 182 8.14 -16.56 -34.53
#